data_AF-A0A0V0ZGD6-F1
#
_entry.id   AF-A0A0V0ZGD6-F1
#
_cell.length_a   1.000
_cell.length_b   1.000
_cell.length_c   1.000
_cell.angle_alpha   90.00
_cell.angle_beta   90.00
_cell.angle_gamma   90.00
#
_symmetry.space_group_name_H-M   'P 1'
#
loop_
_entity.id
_entity.type
_entity.pdbx_description
1 polymer ?
#
loop_
_entity_poly.entity_id
_entity_poly.type
_entity_poly.pdbx_seq_one_letter_code
_entity_poly.pdbx_strand_id
1 'polypeptide(L)'
;MLFDEAVRWVDFDCRRSRASQVEPDGNVSGAQVDRFANLFVLLRGISKEKAFAVGAEIAASITEMNPYPVKLKFEKVYYPCILQTKKRYVGYSYQSVDQMAPTFDAKGIETVRRDTCPAVSKILEKSLRILFETNDINNVRNYVCEQFQKILSGSVPLMDFIFAKEYRGKAYYMQNASVPSLHIAKRRMIRDHRAEPRIRERVRYLIVCGEPKCTLISCVKEPEEFLLNPRLRLNVIYYIVRQISPALNRCFNMLGHDALRWFERMPKRIHYSRLEQRDRWFYGRISVETDRRGQLTLSQYFPVNACPVCKMPTTLSVCSSCREDSLNSCLSLLKEQKHLQRCCSSLIRLCYACSNILHNPAAMVNEGCTSLDCPVYFKRQRCGHLISRIRECGDILDTF
;
A
#
# COMPACT_ATOMS: atom_id res chain seq x y z
N MET A 1 13.80 -1.33 27.26
CA MET A 1 12.36 -1.47 27.62
C MET A 1 11.46 -1.95 26.48
N LEU A 2 11.29 -1.27 25.33
CA LEU A 2 10.42 -1.80 24.25
C LEU A 2 10.99 -3.00 23.45
N PHE A 3 12.32 -3.17 23.43
CA PHE A 3 12.98 -4.27 22.71
C PHE A 3 13.45 -5.41 23.61
N ASP A 4 13.28 -5.32 24.94
CA ASP A 4 13.65 -6.40 25.88
C ASP A 4 12.61 -7.54 25.89
N GLU A 5 11.37 -7.26 25.49
CA GLU A 5 10.25 -8.22 25.58
C GLU A 5 9.74 -8.73 24.22
N ALA A 6 10.25 -8.20 23.10
CA ALA A 6 9.70 -8.45 21.76
C ALA A 6 10.15 -9.76 21.09
N VAL A 7 10.81 -10.67 21.80
CA VAL A 7 11.20 -11.99 21.26
C VAL A 7 10.41 -13.09 21.96
N ARG A 8 9.11 -13.15 21.70
CA ARG A 8 8.35 -14.39 21.91
C ARG A 8 8.73 -15.38 20.81
N TRP A 9 9.61 -16.30 21.16
CA TRP A 9 10.06 -17.42 20.34
C TRP A 9 8.86 -18.28 19.94
N VAL A 10 8.59 -18.37 18.63
CA VAL A 10 7.69 -19.40 18.10
C VAL A 10 8.52 -20.68 18.01
N ASP A 11 8.26 -21.56 18.97
CA ASP A 11 8.77 -22.92 19.02
C ASP A 11 8.51 -23.62 17.68
N PHE A 12 9.57 -24.02 16.99
CA PHE A 12 9.47 -24.78 15.75
C PHE A 12 10.27 -26.06 15.91
N ASP A 13 9.52 -27.06 16.36
CA ASP A 13 9.79 -28.48 16.41
C ASP A 13 10.61 -28.94 15.19
N CYS A 14 11.92 -29.09 15.42
CA CYS A 14 12.80 -29.84 14.55
C CYS A 14 13.34 -30.99 15.40
N ARG A 15 12.68 -32.15 15.28
CA ARG A 15 13.20 -33.44 15.76
C ARG A 15 14.69 -33.52 15.42
N ARG A 16 15.52 -33.45 16.47
CA ARG A 16 17.00 -33.43 16.49
C ARG A 16 17.68 -32.08 16.22
N SER A 17 17.72 -31.23 17.24
CA SER A 17 18.97 -30.55 17.65
C SER A 17 18.77 -29.90 19.01
N ARG A 18 19.65 -30.25 19.96
CA ARG A 18 19.62 -29.85 21.38
C ARG A 18 19.63 -28.32 21.55
N ALA A 19 18.84 -27.85 22.51
CA ALA A 19 18.86 -26.48 23.02
C ALA A 19 20.11 -26.25 23.88
N SER A 20 20.73 -25.08 23.75
CA SER A 20 21.74 -24.59 24.68
C SER A 20 21.28 -23.24 25.24
N GLN A 21 21.09 -23.19 26.56
CA GLN A 21 20.86 -21.97 27.34
C GLN A 21 22.18 -21.31 27.71
N VAL A 22 22.14 -20.00 27.95
CA VAL A 22 23.31 -19.21 28.25
C VAL A 22 22.92 -17.97 29.10
N GLU A 23 23.60 -17.84 30.25
CA GLU A 23 23.48 -16.81 31.31
C GLU A 23 24.75 -15.92 31.42
N PRO A 24 24.77 -14.82 32.21
CA PRO A 24 25.35 -13.54 31.83
C PRO A 24 26.85 -13.40 32.14
N ASP A 25 27.71 -14.10 31.38
CA ASP A 25 29.18 -13.94 31.42
C ASP A 25 29.83 -13.86 30.02
N GLY A 26 29.22 -13.11 29.09
CA GLY A 26 29.74 -13.02 27.70
C GLY A 26 29.22 -14.14 26.79
N ASN A 27 28.01 -14.59 27.08
CA ASN A 27 27.55 -15.87 26.61
C ASN A 27 26.40 -15.61 25.59
N VAL A 28 26.47 -16.29 24.44
CA VAL A 28 25.57 -16.22 23.28
C VAL A 28 24.22 -16.91 23.54
N SER A 29 23.09 -16.19 23.49
CA SER A 29 21.75 -16.80 23.61
C SER A 29 20.99 -16.77 22.28
N GLY A 30 20.46 -17.93 21.86
CA GLY A 30 19.55 -18.05 20.72
C GLY A 30 20.21 -18.00 19.34
N ALA A 31 20.24 -19.14 18.66
CA ALA A 31 20.71 -19.30 17.30
C ALA A 31 19.55 -19.60 16.35
N GLN A 32 19.19 -18.68 15.45
CA GLN A 32 18.28 -19.01 14.34
C GLN A 32 19.11 -19.43 13.13
N VAL A 33 18.90 -20.68 12.69
CA VAL A 33 19.54 -21.25 11.50
C VAL A 33 18.53 -21.25 10.36
N ASP A 34 18.76 -20.44 9.32
CA ASP A 34 18.09 -20.66 8.04
C ASP A 34 18.84 -21.72 7.25
N ARG A 35 18.10 -22.60 6.56
CA ARG A 35 18.66 -23.79 5.92
C ARG A 35 19.77 -23.36 4.92
N PHE A 36 21.01 -23.65 5.32
CA PHE A 36 22.26 -23.84 4.56
C PHE A 36 23.39 -22.81 4.63
N ALA A 37 23.35 -21.70 5.41
CA ALA A 37 24.58 -20.88 5.55
C ALA A 37 24.64 -19.85 6.69
N ASN A 38 23.50 -19.37 7.20
CA ASN A 38 23.48 -18.18 8.05
C ASN A 38 23.04 -18.48 9.49
N LEU A 39 23.80 -17.95 10.44
CA LEU A 39 23.56 -18.04 11.87
C LEU A 39 23.21 -16.64 12.41
N PHE A 40 22.05 -16.50 13.03
CA PHE A 40 21.70 -15.29 13.79
C PHE A 40 21.96 -15.53 15.26
N VAL A 41 22.81 -14.70 15.86
CA VAL A 41 23.18 -14.73 17.29
C VAL A 41 22.62 -13.48 17.95
N LEU A 42 21.83 -13.65 19.03
CA LEU A 42 21.32 -12.52 19.81
C LEU A 42 22.29 -12.18 20.95
N LEU A 43 22.80 -10.95 20.91
CA LEU A 43 23.62 -10.34 21.96
C LEU A 43 22.78 -9.32 22.72
N ARG A 44 22.48 -9.59 24.00
CA ARG A 44 21.60 -8.74 24.81
C ARG A 44 22.36 -7.63 25.52
N GLY A 45 21.88 -6.39 25.43
CA GLY A 45 22.43 -5.25 26.20
C GLY A 45 23.82 -4.78 25.74
N ILE A 46 24.26 -5.17 24.55
CA ILE A 46 25.60 -4.87 24.03
C ILE A 46 25.52 -3.73 22.99
N SER A 47 26.53 -2.86 22.95
CA SER A 47 26.64 -1.80 21.93
C SER A 47 26.98 -2.37 20.55
N LYS A 48 26.75 -1.59 19.50
CA LYS A 48 27.08 -1.97 18.12
C LYS A 48 28.55 -2.38 18.00
N GLU A 49 29.47 -1.57 18.53
CA GLU A 49 30.92 -1.75 18.44
C GLU A 49 31.35 -3.09 19.06
N LYS A 50 30.84 -3.38 20.26
CA LYS A 50 31.08 -4.64 20.96
C LYS A 50 30.46 -5.83 20.21
N ALA A 51 29.27 -5.66 19.61
CA ALA A 51 28.65 -6.72 18.81
C ALA A 51 29.48 -7.10 17.58
N PHE A 52 30.13 -6.13 16.93
CA PHE A 52 31.09 -6.40 15.85
C PHE A 52 32.33 -7.16 16.34
N ALA A 53 32.89 -6.78 17.49
CA ALA A 53 34.04 -7.47 18.07
C ALA A 53 33.72 -8.94 18.41
N VAL A 54 32.62 -9.17 19.13
CA VAL A 54 32.16 -10.52 19.50
C VAL A 54 31.81 -11.35 18.26
N GLY A 55 31.17 -10.74 17.25
CA GLY A 55 30.85 -11.42 15.99
C GLY A 55 32.08 -11.89 15.22
N ALA A 56 33.15 -11.08 15.22
CA ALA A 56 34.43 -11.44 14.61
C ALA A 56 35.14 -12.56 15.38
N GLU A 57 35.12 -12.51 16.71
CA GLU A 57 35.67 -13.55 17.59
C GLU A 57 34.98 -14.90 17.36
N ILE A 58 33.63 -14.93 17.38
CA ILE A 58 32.85 -16.14 17.11
C ILE A 58 33.20 -16.72 15.73
N ALA A 59 33.32 -15.87 14.70
CA ALA A 59 33.66 -16.31 13.35
C ALA A 59 35.07 -16.90 13.25
N ALA A 60 36.05 -16.30 13.95
CA ALA A 60 37.42 -16.80 14.01
C ALA A 60 37.49 -18.17 14.71
N SER A 61 36.93 -18.25 15.93
CA SER A 61 36.93 -19.48 16.74
C SER A 61 36.23 -20.64 16.00
N ILE A 62 35.09 -20.40 15.37
CA ILE A 62 34.39 -21.44 14.59
C ILE A 62 35.19 -21.84 13.34
N THR A 63 35.85 -20.89 12.67
CA THR A 63 36.68 -21.22 11.50
C THR A 63 37.87 -22.10 11.89
N GLU A 64 38.52 -21.83 13.03
CA GLU A 64 39.66 -22.63 13.51
C GLU A 64 39.25 -24.06 13.91
N MET A 65 38.03 -24.23 14.46
CA MET A 65 37.48 -25.55 14.79
C MET A 65 37.12 -26.41 13.56
N ASN A 66 37.11 -25.84 12.34
CA ASN A 66 36.71 -26.54 11.13
C ASN A 66 37.89 -26.77 10.18
N PRO A 67 37.90 -27.91 9.44
CA PRO A 67 38.97 -28.19 8.48
C PRO A 67 38.92 -27.23 7.29
N TYR A 68 40.09 -26.91 6.74
CA TYR A 68 40.21 -26.17 5.48
C TYR A 68 39.44 -26.91 4.35
N PRO A 69 38.64 -26.23 3.49
CA PRO A 69 38.50 -24.77 3.31
C PRO A 69 37.26 -24.15 3.99
N VAL A 70 36.68 -24.80 5.01
CA VAL A 70 35.46 -24.33 5.66
C VAL A 70 35.76 -23.08 6.50
N LYS A 71 35.12 -21.96 6.16
CA LYS A 71 35.28 -20.67 6.87
C LYS A 71 33.93 -20.05 7.20
N LEU A 72 33.75 -19.67 8.46
CA LEU A 72 32.62 -18.84 8.86
C LEU A 72 32.99 -17.37 8.65
N LYS A 73 32.18 -16.66 7.86
CA LYS A 73 32.37 -15.23 7.61
C LYS A 73 31.34 -14.43 8.41
N PHE A 74 31.82 -13.54 9.27
CA PHE A 74 30.98 -12.50 9.85
C PHE A 74 30.66 -11.45 8.77
N GLU A 75 29.36 -11.18 8.55
CA GLU A 75 28.90 -10.31 7.45
C GLU A 75 28.35 -8.97 7.93
N LYS A 76 27.47 -8.97 8.95
CA LYS A 76 26.73 -7.76 9.37
C LYS A 76 26.06 -7.93 10.74
N VAL A 77 25.79 -6.80 11.38
CA VAL A 77 24.95 -6.68 12.59
C VAL A 77 23.59 -6.09 12.22
N TYR A 78 22.52 -6.61 12.80
CA TYR A 78 21.18 -6.04 12.68
C TYR A 78 20.77 -5.29 13.95
N TYR A 79 20.39 -4.01 13.84
CA TYR A 79 19.91 -3.22 14.97
C TYR A 79 19.10 -1.98 14.50
N PRO A 80 17.82 -1.84 14.85
CA PRO A 80 16.88 -2.85 15.33
C PRO A 80 16.48 -3.85 14.21
N CYS A 81 15.84 -4.96 14.59
CA CYS A 81 15.29 -5.94 13.64
C CYS A 81 14.04 -6.66 14.16
N ILE A 82 13.31 -7.26 13.22
CA ILE A 82 12.12 -8.09 13.46
C ILE A 82 12.31 -9.40 12.67
N LEU A 83 12.29 -10.52 13.39
CA LEU A 83 12.36 -11.87 12.82
C LEU A 83 10.95 -12.45 12.83
N GLN A 84 10.34 -12.63 11.66
CA GLN A 84 8.94 -13.03 11.56
C GLN A 84 8.76 -14.55 11.54
N THR A 85 9.29 -15.18 10.50
CA THR A 85 9.27 -16.63 10.29
C THR A 85 10.49 -16.99 9.44
N LYS A 86 10.69 -18.28 9.15
CA LYS A 86 11.77 -18.71 8.25
C LYS A 86 11.75 -17.92 6.93
N LYS A 87 12.92 -17.41 6.54
CA LYS A 87 13.12 -16.56 5.35
C LYS A 87 12.31 -15.26 5.34
N ARG A 88 11.80 -14.81 6.50
CA ARG A 88 11.03 -13.57 6.64
C ARG A 88 11.56 -12.75 7.81
N TYR A 89 12.39 -11.77 7.50
CA TYR A 89 12.98 -10.88 8.49
C TYR A 89 13.26 -9.51 7.90
N VAL A 90 13.33 -8.50 8.77
CA VAL A 90 13.62 -7.13 8.39
C VAL A 90 14.38 -6.42 9.48
N GLY A 91 15.33 -5.57 9.11
CA GLY A 91 16.09 -4.80 10.08
C GLY A 91 17.01 -3.79 9.43
N TYR A 92 17.57 -2.93 10.27
CA TYR A 92 18.67 -2.07 9.91
C TYR A 92 19.98 -2.83 10.02
N SER A 93 20.64 -3.06 8.89
CA SER A 93 21.90 -3.78 8.82
C SER A 93 23.08 -2.80 8.77
N TYR A 94 24.10 -3.11 9.56
CA TYR A 94 25.41 -2.45 9.58
C TYR A 94 26.46 -3.46 9.14
N GLN A 95 27.29 -3.08 8.15
CA GLN A 95 28.38 -3.91 7.64
C GLN A 95 29.74 -3.55 8.25
N SER A 96 29.88 -2.32 8.74
CA SER A 96 31.07 -1.84 9.46
C SER A 96 30.70 -1.08 10.73
N VAL A 97 31.66 -0.96 11.63
CA VAL A 97 31.51 -0.22 12.89
C VAL A 97 31.31 1.28 12.61
N ASP A 98 32.08 1.83 11.67
CA ASP A 98 32.05 3.25 11.30
C ASP A 98 30.80 3.65 10.51
N GLN A 99 30.00 2.67 10.06
CA GLN A 99 28.76 2.95 9.35
C GLN A 99 27.76 3.63 10.30
N MET A 100 27.51 4.92 10.04
CA MET A 100 26.51 5.71 10.78
C MET A 100 25.09 5.41 10.28
N ALA A 101 24.86 5.48 8.97
CA ALA A 101 23.54 5.28 8.39
C ALA A 101 23.26 3.78 8.13
N PRO A 102 22.21 3.20 8.71
CA PRO A 102 21.87 1.80 8.46
C PRO A 102 21.35 1.57 7.05
N THR A 103 21.53 0.34 6.56
CA THR A 103 20.83 -0.14 5.35
C THR A 103 19.54 -0.86 5.76
N PHE A 104 18.41 -0.47 5.19
CA PHE A 104 17.14 -1.19 5.39
C PHE A 104 17.17 -2.50 4.61
N ASP A 105 17.39 -3.61 5.32
CA ASP A 105 17.43 -4.94 4.72
C ASP A 105 16.19 -5.74 5.10
N ALA A 106 15.47 -6.17 4.07
CA ALA A 106 14.20 -6.86 4.14
C ALA A 106 14.28 -8.14 3.32
N LYS A 107 14.06 -9.30 3.96
CA LYS A 107 14.06 -10.60 3.31
C LYS A 107 12.69 -11.26 3.44
N GLY A 108 12.09 -11.62 2.31
CA GLY A 108 10.84 -12.39 2.22
C GLY A 108 9.58 -11.73 2.79
N ILE A 109 9.67 -10.51 3.33
CA ILE A 109 8.55 -9.67 3.72
C ILE A 109 7.96 -8.92 2.52
N GLU A 110 6.76 -8.37 2.68
CA GLU A 110 5.94 -7.79 1.60
C GLU A 110 6.57 -6.57 0.94
N THR A 111 7.55 -5.93 1.57
CA THR A 111 8.27 -4.80 0.96
C THR A 111 9.06 -5.22 -0.29
N VAL A 112 9.64 -6.43 -0.30
CA VAL A 112 10.44 -6.96 -1.41
C VAL A 112 9.67 -7.92 -2.32
N ARG A 113 8.46 -8.30 -1.91
CA ARG A 113 7.62 -9.19 -2.71
C ARG A 113 6.86 -8.41 -3.77
N ARG A 114 6.81 -8.98 -4.97
CA ARG A 114 6.17 -8.38 -6.15
C ARG A 114 4.75 -8.90 -6.41
N ASP A 115 4.22 -9.78 -5.57
CA ASP A 115 2.89 -10.38 -5.71
C ASP A 115 1.78 -9.57 -5.03
N THR A 116 2.14 -8.65 -4.14
CA THR A 116 1.25 -7.70 -3.47
C THR A 116 1.14 -6.37 -4.24
N CYS A 117 0.11 -5.58 -3.94
CA CYS A 117 0.01 -4.24 -4.53
C CYS A 117 1.05 -3.27 -3.90
N PRO A 118 1.54 -2.27 -4.64
CA PRO A 118 2.57 -1.35 -4.17
C PRO A 118 2.20 -0.58 -2.89
N ALA A 119 0.91 -0.31 -2.65
CA ALA A 119 0.44 0.33 -1.42
C ALA A 119 0.87 -0.44 -0.17
N VAL A 120 0.80 -1.78 -0.19
CA VAL A 120 1.20 -2.62 0.95
C VAL A 120 2.69 -2.44 1.24
N SER A 121 3.53 -2.54 0.21
CA SER A 121 4.99 -2.44 0.34
C SER A 121 5.40 -1.05 0.85
N LYS A 122 4.84 0.03 0.28
CA LYS A 122 5.14 1.42 0.68
C LYS A 122 4.73 1.72 2.13
N ILE A 123 3.51 1.32 2.51
CA ILE A 123 2.99 1.57 3.86
C ILE A 123 3.79 0.76 4.87
N LEU A 124 4.01 -0.54 4.61
CA LEU A 124 4.77 -1.40 5.52
C LEU A 124 6.21 -0.91 5.70
N GLU A 125 6.91 -0.57 4.61
CA GLU A 125 8.29 -0.07 4.69
C GLU A 125 8.35 1.21 5.53
N LYS A 126 7.48 2.19 5.26
CA LYS A 126 7.50 3.45 6.01
C LYS A 126 7.11 3.25 7.47
N SER A 127 6.14 2.38 7.76
CA SER A 127 5.78 2.02 9.14
C SER A 127 6.94 1.38 9.90
N LEU A 128 7.69 0.47 9.25
CA LEU A 128 8.88 -0.15 9.86
C LEU A 128 10.02 0.84 10.07
N ARG A 129 10.25 1.76 9.12
CA ARG A 129 11.24 2.83 9.28
C ARG A 129 10.91 3.74 10.46
N ILE A 130 9.66 4.19 10.56
CA ILE A 130 9.20 5.01 11.70
C ILE A 130 9.43 4.27 13.01
N LEU A 131 9.08 2.97 13.07
CA LEU A 131 9.32 2.15 14.26
C LEU A 131 10.81 2.07 14.60
N PHE A 132 11.68 1.83 13.62
CA PHE A 132 13.11 1.66 13.84
C PHE A 132 13.83 2.96 14.20
N GLU A 133 13.36 4.10 13.69
CA GLU A 133 13.95 5.42 13.95
C GLU A 133 13.46 6.02 15.27
N THR A 134 12.16 5.89 15.58
CA THR A 134 11.56 6.56 16.75
C THR A 134 11.37 5.65 17.95
N ASN A 135 11.37 4.32 17.74
CA ASN A 135 10.98 3.34 18.75
C ASN A 135 9.63 3.65 19.42
N ASP A 136 8.73 4.35 18.71
CA ASP A 136 7.40 4.70 19.22
C ASP A 136 6.31 4.19 18.29
N ILE A 137 5.53 3.24 18.82
CA ILE A 137 4.40 2.64 18.11
C ILE A 137 3.25 3.63 17.87
N ASN A 138 3.12 4.69 18.69
CA ASN A 138 2.06 5.67 18.51
C ASN A 138 2.28 6.47 17.22
N ASN A 139 3.54 6.81 16.90
CA ASN A 139 3.89 7.43 15.62
C ASN A 139 3.53 6.53 14.43
N VAL A 140 3.81 5.23 14.56
CA VAL A 140 3.44 4.23 13.54
C VAL A 140 1.92 4.17 13.37
N ARG A 141 1.17 4.09 14.49
CA ARG A 141 -0.30 4.07 14.49
C ARG A 141 -0.87 5.33 13.83
N ASN A 142 -0.36 6.51 14.16
CA ASN A 142 -0.82 7.78 13.60
C ASN A 142 -0.61 7.81 12.08
N TYR A 143 0.58 7.41 11.62
CA TYR A 143 0.89 7.28 10.20
C TYR A 143 -0.05 6.30 9.48
N VAL A 144 -0.26 5.10 10.05
CA VAL A 144 -1.12 4.07 9.46
C VAL A 144 -2.57 4.54 9.37
N CYS A 145 -3.10 5.15 10.43
CA CYS A 145 -4.44 5.74 10.42
C CYS A 145 -4.59 6.84 9.37
N GLU A 146 -3.58 7.70 9.22
CA GLU A 146 -3.57 8.73 8.16
C GLU A 146 -3.59 8.09 6.77
N GLN A 147 -2.81 7.02 6.55
CA GLN A 147 -2.84 6.30 5.27
C GLN A 147 -4.19 5.65 5.02
N PHE A 148 -4.81 5.03 6.03
CA PHE A 148 -6.17 4.50 5.90
C PHE A 148 -7.18 5.60 5.56
N GLN A 149 -7.08 6.79 6.18
CA GLN A 149 -7.93 7.91 5.83
C GLN A 149 -7.71 8.39 4.39
N LYS A 150 -6.46 8.45 3.90
CA LYS A 150 -6.14 8.77 2.50
C LYS A 150 -6.69 7.75 1.52
N ILE A 151 -6.67 6.47 1.88
CA ILE A 151 -7.23 5.39 1.06
C ILE A 151 -8.76 5.51 1.02
N LEU A 152 -9.41 5.72 2.17
CA LEU A 152 -10.86 5.90 2.27
C LEU A 152 -11.34 7.15 1.52
N SER A 153 -10.56 8.23 1.52
CA SER A 153 -10.88 9.47 0.81
C SER A 153 -10.58 9.42 -0.70
N GLY A 154 -9.95 8.34 -1.19
CA GLY A 154 -9.55 8.27 -2.60
C GLY A 154 -8.49 9.33 -2.93
N SER A 155 -7.52 9.53 -2.05
CA SER A 155 -6.38 10.42 -2.29
C SER A 155 -5.13 9.67 -2.76
N VAL A 156 -5.21 8.35 -2.90
CA VAL A 156 -4.09 7.48 -3.27
C VAL A 156 -4.13 7.15 -4.77
N PRO A 157 -2.99 7.18 -5.48
CA PRO A 157 -2.94 6.84 -6.90
C PRO A 157 -3.44 5.42 -7.16
N LEU A 158 -4.24 5.25 -8.22
CA LEU A 158 -4.75 3.93 -8.63
C LEU A 158 -3.63 2.90 -8.86
N MET A 159 -2.49 3.36 -9.40
CA MET A 159 -1.32 2.55 -9.67
C MET A 159 -0.86 1.74 -8.46
N ASP A 160 -1.03 2.29 -7.25
CA ASP A 160 -0.61 1.64 -6.00
C ASP A 160 -1.52 0.48 -5.56
N PHE A 161 -2.68 0.32 -6.22
CA PHE A 161 -3.63 -0.77 -5.97
C PHE A 161 -3.58 -1.88 -7.02
N ILE A 162 -2.82 -1.69 -8.11
CA ILE A 162 -2.69 -2.69 -9.18
C ILE A 162 -1.84 -3.85 -8.68
N PHE A 163 -2.41 -5.05 -8.70
CA PHE A 163 -1.68 -6.30 -8.52
C PHE A 163 -1.01 -6.72 -9.83
N ALA A 164 0.08 -7.46 -9.74
CA ALA A 164 0.76 -8.05 -10.89
C ALA A 164 1.16 -9.49 -10.58
N LYS A 165 0.32 -10.46 -10.98
CA LYS A 165 0.53 -11.88 -10.67
C LYS A 165 0.92 -12.65 -11.90
N GLU A 166 1.89 -13.56 -11.71
CA GLU A 166 2.37 -14.44 -12.77
C GLU A 166 1.27 -15.37 -13.30
N TYR A 167 1.19 -15.47 -14.61
CA TYR A 167 0.39 -16.46 -15.32
C TYR A 167 1.23 -17.70 -15.61
N ARG A 168 0.78 -18.86 -15.13
CA ARG A 168 1.53 -20.13 -15.24
C ARG A 168 1.21 -20.91 -16.51
N GLY A 169 0.29 -20.44 -17.34
CA GLY A 169 -0.24 -21.20 -18.48
C GLY A 169 -1.49 -22.01 -18.11
N LYS A 170 -2.47 -22.06 -19.03
CA LYS A 170 -3.78 -22.68 -18.79
C LYS A 170 -3.69 -24.14 -18.32
N ALA A 171 -2.77 -24.91 -18.89
CA ALA A 171 -2.59 -26.34 -18.58
C ALA A 171 -2.09 -26.62 -17.16
N TYR A 172 -1.43 -25.64 -16.51
CA TYR A 172 -0.86 -25.81 -15.16
C TYR A 172 -1.86 -25.49 -14.05
N TYR A 173 -3.06 -25.03 -14.39
CA TYR A 173 -4.11 -24.76 -13.43
C TYR A 173 -5.14 -25.88 -13.43
N MET A 174 -5.63 -26.23 -12.24
CA MET A 174 -6.83 -27.07 -12.12
C MET A 174 -8.01 -26.38 -12.81
N GLN A 175 -8.93 -27.15 -13.40
CA GLN A 175 -10.03 -26.64 -14.24
C GLN A 175 -10.85 -25.53 -13.53
N ASN A 176 -11.09 -25.69 -12.23
CA ASN A 176 -11.87 -24.78 -11.38
C ASN A 176 -11.01 -23.85 -10.50
N ALA A 177 -9.73 -23.67 -10.83
CA ALA A 177 -8.85 -22.79 -10.05
C ALA A 177 -9.31 -21.32 -10.14
N SER A 178 -9.61 -20.71 -8.99
CA SER A 178 -10.03 -19.31 -8.85
C SER A 178 -8.84 -18.35 -8.76
N VAL A 179 -7.94 -18.41 -9.75
CA VAL A 179 -6.74 -17.56 -9.80
C VAL A 179 -7.00 -16.30 -10.64
N PRO A 180 -6.73 -15.08 -10.13
CA PRO A 180 -6.99 -13.83 -10.86
C PRO A 180 -6.35 -13.76 -12.26
N SER A 181 -5.07 -14.17 -12.39
CA SER A 181 -4.37 -14.17 -13.68
C SER A 181 -4.99 -15.14 -14.68
N LEU A 182 -5.46 -16.32 -14.22
CA LEU A 182 -6.19 -17.27 -15.07
C LEU A 182 -7.57 -16.74 -15.46
N HIS A 183 -8.29 -16.11 -14.52
CA HIS A 183 -9.61 -15.53 -14.79
C HIS A 183 -9.54 -14.47 -15.88
N ILE A 184 -8.57 -13.56 -15.80
CA ILE A 184 -8.34 -12.55 -16.84
C ILE A 184 -7.91 -13.20 -18.15
N ALA A 185 -6.99 -14.16 -18.13
CA ALA A 185 -6.59 -14.88 -19.34
C ALA A 185 -7.79 -15.52 -20.05
N LYS A 186 -8.67 -16.22 -19.33
CA LYS A 186 -9.92 -16.78 -19.88
C LYS A 186 -10.80 -15.69 -20.50
N ARG A 187 -10.96 -14.54 -19.85
CA ARG A 187 -11.75 -13.40 -20.38
C ARG A 187 -11.12 -12.74 -21.61
N ARG A 188 -9.79 -12.69 -21.71
CA ARG A 188 -9.07 -12.21 -22.91
C ARG A 188 -9.28 -13.16 -24.08
N MET A 189 -9.09 -14.46 -23.85
CA MET A 189 -9.25 -15.51 -24.86
C MET A 189 -10.66 -15.62 -25.45
N ILE A 190 -11.70 -15.28 -24.66
CA ILE A 190 -13.09 -15.21 -25.17
C ILE A 190 -13.27 -14.05 -26.16
N ARG A 191 -12.60 -12.91 -25.92
CA ARG A 191 -12.67 -11.74 -26.81
C ARG A 191 -11.78 -11.92 -28.04
N ASP A 192 -10.56 -12.39 -27.82
CA ASP A 192 -9.57 -12.71 -28.84
C ASP A 192 -8.78 -13.94 -28.39
N HIS A 193 -8.89 -15.03 -29.13
CA HIS A 193 -8.20 -16.28 -28.85
C HIS A 193 -6.67 -16.11 -28.77
N ARG A 194 -6.10 -15.14 -29.50
CA ARG A 194 -4.66 -14.87 -29.51
C ARG A 194 -4.18 -14.01 -28.33
N ALA A 195 -5.10 -13.47 -27.53
CA ALA A 195 -4.78 -12.62 -26.38
C ALA A 195 -4.46 -13.42 -25.09
N GLU A 196 -4.10 -14.71 -25.20
CA GLU A 196 -3.61 -15.48 -24.06
C GLU A 196 -2.26 -14.90 -23.57
N PRO A 197 -2.13 -14.58 -22.26
CA PRO A 197 -0.85 -14.13 -21.70
C PRO A 197 0.23 -15.21 -21.83
N ARG A 198 1.48 -14.80 -22.00
CA ARG A 198 2.60 -15.74 -22.06
C ARG A 198 2.83 -16.41 -20.70
N ILE A 199 3.39 -17.61 -20.70
CA ILE A 199 3.84 -18.27 -19.48
C ILE A 199 4.88 -17.36 -18.78
N ARG A 200 4.72 -17.18 -17.47
CA ARG A 200 5.47 -16.24 -16.61
C ARG A 200 5.17 -14.76 -16.82
N GLU A 201 4.25 -14.39 -17.71
CA GLU A 201 3.80 -13.01 -17.85
C GLU A 201 3.06 -12.55 -16.60
N ARG A 202 3.28 -11.31 -16.18
CA ARG A 202 2.60 -10.73 -15.02
C ARG A 202 1.34 -10.01 -15.46
N VAL A 203 0.20 -10.65 -15.20
CA VAL A 203 -1.11 -10.10 -15.52
C VAL A 203 -1.50 -9.09 -14.44
N ARG A 204 -1.80 -7.86 -14.89
CA ARG A 204 -2.20 -6.75 -14.03
C ARG A 204 -3.69 -6.77 -13.73
N TYR A 205 -4.08 -6.54 -12.48
CA TYR A 205 -5.48 -6.51 -12.10
C TYR A 205 -5.76 -5.68 -10.84
N LEU A 206 -7.02 -5.31 -10.69
CA LEU A 206 -7.58 -4.58 -9.56
C LEU A 206 -8.78 -5.34 -8.99
N ILE A 207 -9.16 -5.04 -7.76
CA ILE A 207 -10.33 -5.62 -7.11
C ILE A 207 -11.38 -4.52 -6.89
N VAL A 208 -12.50 -4.67 -7.57
CA VAL A 208 -13.63 -3.73 -7.50
C VAL A 208 -14.68 -4.18 -6.47
N CYS A 209 -15.57 -3.27 -6.11
CA CYS A 209 -16.79 -3.58 -5.38
C CYS A 209 -17.68 -4.43 -6.27
N GLY A 210 -18.14 -5.56 -5.75
CA GLY A 210 -19.17 -6.35 -6.38
C GLY A 210 -20.44 -6.35 -5.55
N GLU A 211 -21.47 -7.02 -6.07
CA GLU A 211 -22.76 -7.16 -5.39
C GLU A 211 -22.63 -7.99 -4.10
N PRO A 212 -23.55 -7.82 -3.14
CA PRO A 212 -23.57 -8.67 -1.94
C PRO A 212 -23.55 -10.15 -2.32
N LYS A 213 -22.70 -10.95 -1.65
CA LYS A 213 -22.48 -12.39 -1.89
C LYS A 213 -21.75 -12.76 -3.19
N CYS A 214 -21.29 -11.81 -3.98
CA CYS A 214 -20.45 -12.13 -5.13
C CYS A 214 -19.09 -12.72 -4.68
N THR A 215 -18.50 -13.54 -5.55
CA THR A 215 -17.18 -14.11 -5.29
C THR A 215 -16.07 -13.06 -5.48
N LEU A 216 -14.95 -13.20 -4.78
CA LEU A 216 -13.80 -12.30 -4.99
C LEU A 216 -13.30 -12.33 -6.44
N ILE A 217 -13.37 -13.50 -7.08
CA ILE A 217 -12.87 -13.66 -8.45
C ILE A 217 -13.71 -12.89 -9.47
N SER A 218 -15.04 -12.76 -9.27
CA SER A 218 -15.90 -11.92 -10.12
C SER A 218 -15.60 -10.42 -9.99
N CYS A 219 -15.02 -10.01 -8.87
CA CYS A 219 -14.59 -8.62 -8.61
C CYS A 219 -13.23 -8.27 -9.23
N VAL A 220 -12.57 -9.22 -9.90
CA VAL A 220 -11.27 -8.98 -10.54
C VAL A 220 -11.47 -8.30 -11.89
N LYS A 221 -10.83 -7.15 -12.06
CA LYS A 221 -10.93 -6.33 -13.27
C LYS A 221 -9.56 -5.89 -13.78
N GLU A 222 -9.44 -5.75 -15.08
CA GLU A 222 -8.23 -5.20 -15.71
C GLU A 222 -8.17 -3.67 -15.50
N PRO A 223 -6.98 -3.06 -15.39
CA PRO A 223 -6.87 -1.61 -15.24
C PRO A 223 -7.56 -0.83 -16.37
N GLU A 224 -7.48 -1.29 -17.60
CA GLU A 224 -8.15 -0.67 -18.75
C GLU A 224 -9.67 -0.74 -18.63
N GLU A 225 -10.23 -1.91 -18.28
CA GLU A 225 -11.67 -2.10 -18.04
C GLU A 225 -12.16 -1.17 -16.93
N PHE A 226 -11.34 -0.96 -15.89
CA PHE A 226 -11.65 -0.07 -14.79
C PHE A 226 -11.64 1.41 -15.19
N LEU A 227 -10.64 1.83 -15.97
CA LEU A 227 -10.53 3.21 -16.47
C LEU A 227 -11.65 3.58 -17.44
N LEU A 228 -12.10 2.64 -18.27
CA LEU A 228 -13.14 2.86 -19.27
C LEU A 228 -14.55 2.86 -18.68
N ASN A 229 -14.78 2.16 -17.57
CA ASN A 229 -16.12 2.00 -16.98
C ASN A 229 -16.31 2.90 -15.76
N PRO A 230 -17.10 3.98 -15.87
CA PRO A 230 -17.27 4.94 -14.78
C PRO A 230 -18.06 4.38 -13.59
N ARG A 231 -18.78 3.27 -13.77
CA ARG A 231 -19.59 2.61 -12.73
C ARG A 231 -18.75 1.74 -11.78
N LEU A 232 -17.54 1.33 -12.19
CA LEU A 232 -16.71 0.43 -11.42
C LEU A 232 -15.97 1.19 -10.32
N ARG A 233 -16.04 0.67 -9.09
CA ARG A 233 -15.39 1.25 -7.92
C ARG A 233 -14.45 0.24 -7.28
N LEU A 234 -13.25 0.63 -6.95
CA LEU A 234 -12.27 -0.06 -6.15
C LEU A 234 -12.83 -0.41 -4.77
N ASN A 235 -12.60 -1.67 -4.37
CA ASN A 235 -12.97 -2.14 -3.05
C ASN A 235 -11.88 -1.82 -2.03
N VAL A 236 -11.81 -0.57 -1.58
CA VAL A 236 -10.78 -0.17 -0.60
C VAL A 236 -10.83 -0.89 0.72
N ILE A 237 -12.01 -1.29 1.18
CA ILE A 237 -12.15 -2.08 2.40
C ILE A 237 -11.41 -3.40 2.25
N TYR A 238 -11.51 -4.05 1.08
CA TYR A 238 -10.71 -5.23 0.78
C TYR A 238 -9.21 -4.94 0.86
N TYR A 239 -8.72 -3.86 0.27
CA TYR A 239 -7.28 -3.53 0.32
C TYR A 239 -6.79 -3.25 1.74
N ILE A 240 -7.55 -2.50 2.55
CA ILE A 240 -7.19 -2.24 3.94
C ILE A 240 -7.21 -3.55 4.74
N VAL A 241 -8.35 -4.23 4.78
CA VAL A 241 -8.60 -5.35 5.69
C VAL A 241 -7.89 -6.64 5.26
N ARG A 242 -7.81 -6.91 3.95
CA ARG A 242 -7.29 -8.19 3.42
C ARG A 242 -5.86 -8.11 2.89
N GLN A 243 -5.31 -6.91 2.66
CA GLN A 243 -3.97 -6.75 2.10
C GLN A 243 -3.03 -6.00 3.04
N ILE A 244 -3.36 -4.76 3.41
CA ILE A 244 -2.49 -3.90 4.20
C ILE A 244 -2.41 -4.36 5.65
N SER A 245 -3.55 -4.51 6.34
CA SER A 245 -3.55 -4.88 7.76
C SER A 245 -2.90 -6.23 8.03
N PRO A 246 -3.11 -7.31 7.23
CA PRO A 246 -2.41 -8.57 7.43
C PRO A 246 -0.90 -8.48 7.24
N ALA A 247 -0.40 -7.56 6.42
CA ALA A 247 1.04 -7.34 6.26
C ALA A 247 1.61 -6.61 7.49
N LEU A 248 0.94 -5.58 7.99
CA LEU A 248 1.32 -4.85 9.20
C LEU A 248 1.26 -5.75 10.45
N ASN A 249 0.18 -6.49 10.63
CA ASN A 249 -0.05 -7.37 11.79
C ASN A 249 1.03 -8.46 11.90
N ARG A 250 1.57 -8.92 10.78
CA ARG A 250 2.67 -9.89 10.78
C ARG A 250 3.94 -9.36 11.42
N CYS A 251 4.16 -8.04 11.45
CA CYS A 251 5.26 -7.41 12.16
C CYS A 251 4.83 -6.94 13.56
N PHE A 252 3.68 -6.29 13.67
CA PHE A 252 3.28 -5.59 14.90
C PHE A 252 2.53 -6.44 15.93
N ASN A 253 1.96 -7.59 15.54
CA ASN A 253 1.34 -8.50 16.52
C ASN A 253 2.37 -9.03 17.52
N MET A 254 3.64 -9.17 17.14
CA MET A 254 4.72 -9.56 18.06
C MET A 254 4.96 -8.50 19.14
N LEU A 255 4.63 -7.25 18.85
CA LEU A 255 4.70 -6.12 19.77
C LEU A 255 3.36 -5.91 20.51
N GLY A 256 2.36 -6.78 20.32
CA GLY A 256 1.04 -6.66 20.95
C GLY A 256 0.09 -5.67 20.27
N HIS A 257 0.37 -5.26 19.03
CA HIS A 257 -0.42 -4.26 18.31
C HIS A 257 -1.09 -4.80 17.05
N ASP A 258 -2.36 -4.41 16.82
CA ASP A 258 -3.18 -4.86 15.70
C ASP A 258 -3.68 -3.67 14.86
N ALA A 259 -3.29 -3.64 13.59
CA ALA A 259 -3.68 -2.63 12.61
C ALA A 259 -5.15 -2.67 12.21
N LEU A 260 -5.82 -3.85 12.26
CA LEU A 260 -7.27 -3.92 12.07
C LEU A 260 -8.01 -3.20 13.19
N ARG A 261 -7.57 -3.39 14.43
CA ARG A 261 -8.14 -2.70 15.59
C ARG A 261 -7.93 -1.19 15.51
N TRP A 262 -6.80 -0.73 14.96
CA TRP A 262 -6.59 0.69 14.67
C TRP A 262 -7.60 1.20 13.64
N PHE A 263 -7.82 0.47 12.55
CA PHE A 263 -8.79 0.81 11.51
C PHE A 263 -10.24 0.83 12.02
N GLU A 264 -10.60 -0.06 12.95
CA GLU A 264 -11.95 -0.10 13.54
C GLU A 264 -12.20 1.08 14.47
N ARG A 265 -11.20 1.47 15.26
CA ARG A 265 -11.28 2.54 16.27
C ARG A 265 -11.08 3.94 15.71
N MET A 266 -10.39 4.07 14.58
CA MET A 266 -10.15 5.40 14.02
C MET A 266 -11.49 6.04 13.61
N PRO A 267 -11.64 7.36 13.77
CA PRO A 267 -12.79 8.05 13.24
C PRO A 267 -12.78 7.89 11.72
N LYS A 268 -13.75 7.14 11.21
CA LYS A 268 -14.00 7.02 9.78
C LYS A 268 -14.66 8.32 9.35
N ARG A 269 -13.85 9.38 9.25
CA ARG A 269 -14.27 10.65 8.69
C ARG A 269 -14.56 10.40 7.22
N ILE A 270 -15.78 9.93 6.96
CA ILE A 270 -16.37 9.97 5.63
C ILE A 270 -16.56 11.46 5.41
N HIS A 271 -15.59 12.07 4.75
CA HIS A 271 -15.73 13.44 4.33
C HIS A 271 -16.95 13.48 3.39
N TYR A 272 -18.07 14.01 3.88
CA TYR A 272 -19.24 14.39 3.08
C TYR A 272 -18.91 15.53 2.08
N SER A 273 -17.64 15.92 1.98
CA SER A 273 -17.18 17.01 1.14
C SER A 273 -17.27 16.61 -0.34
N ARG A 274 -18.14 17.33 -1.05
CA ARG A 274 -18.16 17.37 -2.52
C ARG A 274 -16.80 17.84 -3.09
N LEU A 275 -15.86 18.34 -2.27
CA LEU A 275 -14.58 18.91 -2.73
C LEU A 275 -13.35 18.05 -2.53
N GLU A 276 -13.43 17.00 -1.73
CA GLU A 276 -12.42 15.93 -1.75
C GLU A 276 -12.96 14.68 -2.45
N GLN A 277 -13.78 14.89 -3.47
CA GLN A 277 -14.06 13.91 -4.52
C GLN A 277 -12.83 13.67 -5.41
N ARG A 278 -11.67 13.37 -4.83
CA ARG A 278 -10.45 13.08 -5.57
C ARG A 278 -10.55 11.75 -6.34
N ASP A 279 -11.56 10.91 -6.03
CA ASP A 279 -11.88 9.67 -6.73
C ASP A 279 -13.35 9.18 -6.58
N ARG A 280 -14.35 10.00 -6.89
CA ARG A 280 -15.76 9.54 -6.84
C ARG A 280 -16.05 8.40 -7.84
N TRP A 281 -15.28 8.29 -8.91
CA TRP A 281 -15.42 7.28 -9.95
C TRP A 281 -14.80 5.94 -9.55
N PHE A 282 -13.64 5.98 -8.91
CA PHE A 282 -12.91 4.76 -8.55
C PHE A 282 -13.17 4.26 -7.14
N TYR A 283 -13.81 4.98 -6.21
CA TYR A 283 -13.88 4.53 -4.80
C TYR A 283 -15.31 4.63 -4.25
N GLY A 284 -16.10 5.56 -4.80
CA GLY A 284 -17.44 6.02 -4.39
C GLY A 284 -17.77 6.01 -2.89
N ARG A 285 -19.06 6.03 -2.52
CA ARG A 285 -19.50 6.08 -1.11
C ARG A 285 -19.06 4.87 -0.29
N ILE A 286 -18.23 5.10 0.70
CA ILE A 286 -18.01 4.17 1.82
C ILE A 286 -18.94 4.65 2.94
N SER A 287 -20.12 4.06 3.07
CA SER A 287 -20.91 4.17 4.29
C SER A 287 -20.44 3.08 5.24
N VAL A 288 -19.65 3.42 6.25
CA VAL A 288 -19.42 2.52 7.39
C VAL A 288 -20.40 2.89 8.49
N GLU A 289 -21.69 2.71 8.19
CA GLU A 289 -22.71 2.60 9.23
C GLU A 289 -23.10 1.13 9.28
N THR A 290 -22.47 0.41 10.20
CA THR A 290 -22.92 -0.93 10.59
C THR A 290 -23.97 -0.74 11.68
N ASP A 291 -25.22 -1.11 11.38
CA ASP A 291 -26.14 -1.50 12.46
C ASP A 291 -25.57 -2.76 13.16
N ARG A 292 -26.00 -3.03 14.40
CA ARG A 292 -25.58 -4.15 15.27
C ARG A 292 -25.73 -5.55 14.63
N ARG A 293 -26.27 -5.63 13.40
CA ARG A 293 -26.50 -6.85 12.60
C ARG A 293 -25.71 -6.91 11.28
N GLY A 294 -24.85 -5.93 10.99
CA GLY A 294 -23.93 -5.99 9.84
C GLY A 294 -24.57 -5.83 8.44
N GLN A 295 -25.77 -5.27 8.34
CA GLN A 295 -26.38 -4.91 7.05
C GLN A 295 -25.98 -3.49 6.61
N LEU A 296 -25.69 -3.33 5.32
CA LEU A 296 -25.39 -2.05 4.67
C LEU A 296 -26.67 -1.20 4.56
N THR A 297 -26.67 0.02 5.11
CA THR A 297 -27.85 0.90 5.10
C THR A 297 -28.06 1.61 3.74
N LEU A 298 -29.33 1.95 3.46
CA LEU A 298 -29.89 2.60 2.26
C LEU A 298 -29.26 3.96 1.86
N SER A 299 -28.30 4.48 2.63
CA SER A 299 -27.64 5.77 2.38
C SER A 299 -26.83 5.79 1.08
N GLN A 300 -26.63 4.66 0.39
CA GLN A 300 -26.07 4.62 -0.96
C GLN A 300 -26.98 5.23 -2.05
N TYR A 301 -28.28 5.38 -1.78
CA TYR A 301 -29.27 5.81 -2.78
C TYR A 301 -29.67 7.30 -2.70
N PHE A 302 -29.30 8.04 -1.64
CA PHE A 302 -29.72 9.44 -1.47
C PHE A 302 -28.60 10.43 -1.73
N PRO A 303 -28.63 11.29 -2.77
CA PRO A 303 -27.62 12.33 -2.97
C PRO A 303 -27.70 13.40 -1.87
N VAL A 304 -26.91 13.23 -0.80
CA VAL A 304 -26.57 14.35 0.08
C VAL A 304 -25.61 15.25 -0.71
N ASN A 305 -26.16 16.32 -1.27
CA ASN A 305 -25.37 17.38 -1.89
C ASN A 305 -24.57 18.10 -0.78
N ALA A 306 -23.41 18.66 -1.09
CA ALA A 306 -22.62 19.40 -0.11
C ALA A 306 -22.11 20.70 -0.71
N CYS A 307 -22.07 21.75 0.10
CA CYS A 307 -21.74 23.09 -0.35
C CYS A 307 -20.31 23.15 -0.92
N PRO A 308 -20.10 23.73 -2.12
CA PRO A 308 -18.79 23.83 -2.74
C PRO A 308 -17.82 24.72 -1.95
N VAL A 309 -18.32 25.55 -1.03
CA VAL A 309 -17.50 26.44 -0.21
C VAL A 309 -17.21 25.78 1.14
N CYS A 310 -18.20 25.66 2.02
CA CYS A 310 -18.03 25.17 3.40
C CYS A 310 -18.05 23.64 3.59
N LYS A 311 -18.35 22.86 2.54
CA LYS A 311 -18.36 21.38 2.57
C LYS A 311 -19.48 20.74 3.41
N MET A 312 -20.38 21.53 3.98
CA MET A 312 -21.51 21.01 4.76
C MET A 312 -22.61 20.46 3.85
N PRO A 313 -23.36 19.43 4.30
CA PRO A 313 -24.48 18.87 3.55
C PRO A 313 -25.54 19.95 3.30
N THR A 314 -26.02 20.06 2.06
CA THR A 314 -27.02 21.03 1.63
C THR A 314 -27.77 20.46 0.43
N THR A 315 -29.04 20.81 0.24
CA THR A 315 -29.80 20.46 -0.99
C THR A 315 -29.60 21.47 -2.11
N LEU A 316 -29.06 22.65 -1.79
CA LEU A 316 -28.84 23.78 -2.71
C LEU A 316 -27.50 23.66 -3.45
N SER A 317 -27.31 24.50 -4.47
CA SER A 317 -25.99 24.65 -5.14
C SER A 317 -24.92 25.17 -4.17
N VAL A 318 -25.30 26.12 -3.32
CA VAL A 318 -24.51 26.69 -2.21
C VAL A 318 -25.43 26.83 -1.00
N CYS A 319 -24.93 26.51 0.21
CA CYS A 319 -25.75 26.65 1.43
C CYS A 319 -26.06 28.12 1.73
N SER A 320 -27.15 28.39 2.45
CA SER A 320 -27.61 29.75 2.79
C SER A 320 -26.51 30.61 3.41
N SER A 321 -25.76 30.10 4.39
CA SER A 321 -24.67 30.83 5.05
C SER A 321 -23.54 31.23 4.08
N CYS A 322 -23.21 30.38 3.11
CA CYS A 322 -22.21 30.72 2.09
C CYS A 322 -22.78 31.63 0.99
N ARG A 323 -24.11 31.67 0.82
CA ARG A 323 -24.75 32.60 -0.10
C ARG A 323 -24.82 34.01 0.46
N GLU A 324 -25.01 34.14 1.77
CA GLU A 324 -24.95 35.41 2.50
C GLU A 324 -23.55 36.04 2.42
N ASP A 325 -22.49 35.23 2.56
CA ASP A 325 -21.11 35.66 2.35
C ASP A 325 -20.65 35.44 0.89
N SER A 326 -21.31 36.14 -0.03
CA SER A 326 -21.11 35.97 -1.48
C SER A 326 -19.68 36.25 -1.93
N LEU A 327 -19.04 37.29 -1.40
CA LEU A 327 -17.67 37.69 -1.78
C LEU A 327 -16.64 36.62 -1.44
N ASN A 328 -16.64 36.09 -0.21
CA ASN A 328 -15.70 35.04 0.18
C ASN A 328 -15.98 33.70 -0.52
N SER A 329 -17.26 33.41 -0.77
CA SER A 329 -17.67 32.23 -1.54
C SER A 329 -17.20 32.29 -2.98
N CYS A 330 -17.41 33.41 -3.68
CA CYS A 330 -16.91 33.62 -5.05
C CYS A 330 -15.40 33.53 -5.12
N LEU A 331 -14.67 34.17 -4.20
CA LEU A 331 -13.22 34.13 -4.16
C LEU A 331 -12.68 32.70 -3.89
N SER A 332 -13.35 31.93 -3.05
CA SER A 332 -13.01 30.52 -2.79
C SER A 332 -13.24 29.64 -4.02
N LEU A 333 -14.35 29.82 -4.72
CA LEU A 333 -14.67 29.10 -5.96
C LEU A 333 -13.72 29.46 -7.10
N LEU A 334 -13.37 30.74 -7.28
CA LEU A 334 -12.41 31.20 -8.29
C LEU A 334 -11.00 30.65 -8.03
N LYS A 335 -10.54 30.65 -6.77
CA LYS A 335 -9.26 30.03 -6.38
C LYS A 335 -9.22 28.55 -6.73
N GLU A 336 -10.30 27.83 -6.42
CA GLU A 336 -10.44 26.41 -6.74
C GLU A 336 -10.45 26.17 -8.26
N GLN A 337 -11.25 26.93 -9.01
CA GLN A 337 -11.32 26.82 -10.47
C GLN A 337 -9.94 27.05 -11.12
N LYS A 338 -9.23 28.10 -10.71
CA LYS A 338 -7.88 28.41 -11.20
C LYS A 338 -6.86 27.34 -10.82
N HIS A 339 -6.97 26.76 -9.62
CA HIS A 339 -6.12 25.64 -9.21
C HIS A 339 -6.34 24.42 -10.09
N LEU A 340 -7.60 24.02 -10.31
CA LEU A 340 -7.96 22.88 -11.15
C LEU A 340 -7.50 23.07 -12.61
N GLN A 341 -7.66 24.27 -13.17
CA GLN A 341 -7.17 24.63 -14.51
C GLN A 341 -5.64 24.48 -14.62
N ARG A 342 -4.89 25.00 -13.64
CA ARG A 342 -3.42 24.89 -13.60
C ARG A 342 -2.98 23.42 -13.51
N CYS A 343 -3.64 22.61 -12.69
CA CYS A 343 -3.35 21.19 -12.59
C CYS A 343 -3.58 20.47 -13.92
N CYS A 344 -4.71 20.74 -14.60
CA CYS A 344 -4.98 20.15 -15.92
C CYS A 344 -3.94 20.59 -16.95
N SER A 345 -3.69 21.90 -17.06
CA SER A 345 -2.71 22.45 -18.01
C SER A 345 -1.31 21.86 -17.79
N SER A 346 -0.88 21.72 -16.53
CA SER A 346 0.40 21.10 -16.19
C SER A 346 0.49 19.62 -16.61
N LEU A 347 -0.54 18.82 -16.33
CA LEU A 347 -0.58 17.41 -16.74
C LEU A 347 -0.56 17.26 -18.28
N ILE A 348 -1.28 18.13 -18.97
CA ILE A 348 -1.32 18.16 -20.43
C ILE A 348 0.06 18.53 -21.00
N ARG A 349 0.72 19.57 -20.46
CA ARG A 349 2.07 19.98 -20.85
C ARG A 349 3.11 18.89 -20.62
N LEU A 350 3.01 18.14 -19.51
CA LEU A 350 3.86 16.98 -19.25
C LEU A 350 3.68 15.88 -20.30
N CYS A 351 2.43 15.62 -20.72
CA CYS A 351 2.17 14.64 -21.77
C CYS A 351 2.75 15.10 -23.11
N TYR A 352 2.59 16.38 -23.48
CA TYR A 352 3.19 16.93 -24.70
C TYR A 352 4.72 16.89 -24.70
N ALA A 353 5.34 17.24 -23.57
CA ALA A 353 6.79 17.15 -23.41
C ALA A 353 7.29 15.69 -23.55
N CYS A 354 6.53 14.72 -23.02
CA CYS A 354 6.86 13.30 -23.11
C CYS A 354 6.69 12.74 -24.53
N SER A 355 5.62 13.13 -25.24
CA SER A 355 5.34 12.64 -26.60
C SER A 355 6.10 13.40 -27.69
N ASN A 356 6.76 14.51 -27.34
CA ASN A 356 7.39 15.46 -28.27
C ASN A 356 6.45 15.92 -29.40
N ILE A 357 5.13 15.90 -29.13
CA ILE A 357 4.11 16.41 -30.06
C ILE A 357 3.99 17.91 -29.77
N LEU A 358 4.41 18.73 -30.73
CA LEU A 358 4.22 20.18 -30.68
C LEU A 358 2.74 20.49 -30.44
N HIS A 359 2.47 21.42 -29.53
CA HIS A 359 1.14 21.91 -29.12
C HIS A 359 0.15 21.89 -30.31
N ASN A 360 -0.66 20.84 -30.42
CA ASN A 360 -1.84 20.87 -31.27
C ASN A 360 -3.04 21.15 -30.35
N PRO A 361 -3.59 22.38 -30.34
CA PRO A 361 -4.71 22.72 -29.47
C PRO A 361 -5.98 21.90 -29.78
N ALA A 362 -6.07 21.29 -30.96
CA ALA A 362 -7.20 20.45 -31.39
C ALA A 362 -7.01 18.96 -31.09
N ALA A 363 -5.78 18.50 -30.82
CA ALA A 363 -5.56 17.11 -30.40
C ALA A 363 -5.96 16.97 -28.93
N MET A 364 -7.15 16.45 -28.69
CA MET A 364 -7.56 16.09 -27.33
C MET A 364 -6.49 15.17 -26.73
N VAL A 365 -6.03 15.54 -25.53
CA VAL A 365 -4.93 14.93 -24.75
C VAL A 365 -5.20 13.45 -24.38
N ASN A 366 -6.30 12.88 -24.85
CA ASN A 366 -6.81 11.57 -24.51
C ASN A 366 -6.58 10.46 -25.55
N GLU A 367 -6.18 10.75 -26.79
CA GLU A 367 -6.35 9.72 -27.85
C GLU A 367 -5.10 8.87 -28.18
N GLY A 368 -3.91 9.18 -27.67
CA GLY A 368 -2.69 8.44 -28.08
C GLY A 368 -2.10 7.47 -27.05
N CYS A 369 -1.80 7.94 -25.85
CA CYS A 369 -0.97 7.18 -24.90
C CYS A 369 -1.81 6.41 -23.87
N THR A 370 -1.71 5.09 -23.83
CA THR A 370 -2.41 4.21 -22.88
C THR A 370 -1.45 3.52 -21.89
N SER A 371 -0.24 4.05 -21.74
CA SER A 371 0.80 3.42 -20.92
C SER A 371 0.41 3.31 -19.44
N LEU A 372 0.09 2.08 -19.03
CA LEU A 372 -0.25 1.73 -17.64
C LEU A 372 0.93 1.85 -16.66
N ASP A 373 2.16 1.96 -17.17
CA ASP A 373 3.36 2.17 -16.36
C ASP A 373 3.64 3.65 -16.08
N CYS A 374 2.87 4.55 -16.71
CA CYS A 374 3.01 5.98 -16.48
C CYS A 374 2.11 6.45 -15.32
N PRO A 375 2.66 7.04 -14.24
CA PRO A 375 1.83 7.61 -13.17
C PRO A 375 1.02 8.83 -13.64
N VAL A 376 1.49 9.52 -14.68
CA VAL A 376 0.77 10.67 -15.28
C VAL A 376 -0.46 10.20 -16.04
N TYR A 377 -0.45 9.00 -16.64
CA TYR A 377 -1.60 8.45 -17.36
C TYR A 377 -2.85 8.35 -16.48
N PHE A 378 -2.72 7.77 -15.28
CA PHE A 378 -3.84 7.68 -14.32
C PHE A 378 -4.34 9.04 -13.85
N LYS A 379 -3.43 10.02 -13.68
CA LYS A 379 -3.80 11.40 -13.34
C LYS A 379 -4.52 12.10 -14.50
N ARG A 380 -4.07 11.86 -15.74
CA ARG A 380 -4.65 12.41 -16.96
C ARG A 380 -6.06 11.88 -17.22
N GLN A 381 -6.31 10.60 -16.94
CA GLN A 381 -7.68 10.05 -17.01
C GLN A 381 -8.65 10.76 -16.03
N ARG A 382 -8.14 11.42 -14.98
CA ARG A 382 -8.95 12.29 -14.12
C ARG A 382 -9.21 13.67 -14.71
N CYS A 383 -8.43 14.14 -15.68
CA CYS A 383 -8.57 15.49 -16.26
C CYS A 383 -9.95 15.73 -16.88
N GLY A 384 -10.57 14.74 -17.51
CA GLY A 384 -11.94 14.89 -18.04
C GLY A 384 -12.94 15.33 -16.96
N HIS A 385 -12.82 14.77 -15.76
CA HIS A 385 -13.65 15.15 -14.60
C HIS A 385 -13.27 16.50 -14.02
N LEU A 386 -11.97 16.81 -13.96
CA LEU A 386 -11.51 18.13 -13.54
C LEU A 386 -12.09 19.22 -14.45
N ILE A 387 -12.17 18.97 -15.76
CA ILE A 387 -12.80 19.88 -16.73
C ILE A 387 -14.30 20.03 -16.47
N SER A 388 -15.04 18.94 -16.22
CA SER A 388 -16.46 19.01 -15.82
C SER A 388 -16.66 19.87 -14.57
N ARG A 389 -15.81 19.69 -13.55
CA ARG A 389 -15.89 20.47 -12.31
C ARG A 389 -15.50 21.94 -12.49
N ILE A 390 -14.55 22.24 -13.37
CA ILE A 390 -14.21 23.62 -13.75
C ILE A 390 -15.44 24.32 -14.35
N ARG A 391 -16.24 23.60 -15.15
CA ARG A 391 -17.52 24.10 -15.70
C ARG A 391 -18.55 24.29 -14.59
N GLU A 392 -18.79 23.28 -13.75
CA GLU A 392 -19.72 23.39 -12.60
C GLU A 392 -19.38 24.58 -11.67
N CYS A 393 -18.10 24.81 -11.39
CA CYS A 393 -17.67 25.98 -10.61
C CYS A 393 -17.98 27.29 -11.34
N GLY A 394 -17.84 27.34 -12.67
CA GLY A 394 -18.23 28.48 -13.50
C GLY A 394 -19.74 28.72 -13.44
N ASP A 395 -20.53 27.68 -13.67
CA ASP A 395 -22.01 27.77 -13.63
C ASP A 395 -22.50 28.27 -12.26
N ILE A 396 -21.87 27.84 -11.16
CA ILE A 396 -22.21 28.32 -9.81
C ILE A 396 -21.80 29.78 -9.61
N LEU A 397 -20.62 30.17 -10.11
CA LEU A 397 -20.17 31.56 -10.05
C LEU A 397 -21.10 32.50 -10.82
N ASP A 398 -21.68 32.05 -11.93
CA ASP A 398 -22.65 32.82 -12.72
C ASP A 398 -24.02 32.99 -12.02
N THR A 399 -24.28 32.26 -10.92
CA THR A 399 -25.53 32.37 -10.12
C THR A 399 -25.44 33.32 -8.93
N PHE A 400 -24.24 33.83 -8.63
CA PHE A 400 -24.01 34.89 -7.65
C PHE A 400 -24.12 36.26 -8.33
#